data_AF-A0A971L354-F1
#
_entry.id   AF-A0A971L354-F1
#
_cell.length_a   1.000
_cell.length_b   1.000
_cell.length_c   1.000
_cell.angle_alpha   90.00
_cell.angle_beta   90.00
_cell.angle_gamma   90.00
#
_symmetry.space_group_name_H-M   'P 1'
#
loop_
_entity.id
_entity.type
_entity.pdbx_description
1 polymer ?
#
loop_
_entity_poly.entity_id
_entity_poly.type
_entity_poly.pdbx_seq_one_letter_code
_entity_poly.pdbx_strand_id
1 'polypeptide(L)'
;MRIIFAGTPDFAATNLQTLLENMRNEHEIIAVYTQPDRPAGRGRKLKPSAVKELALKHGIPVFQPINLKDAQDQQILNDLKADLMIVVAYGLLLPQVVLDMPRLGCINVHASLLPRWRGAAPIQRALLAGDAATGVTLMQMDAGL
;
A
#
# COMPACT_ATOMS: atom_id res chain seq x y z
N MET A 1 3.92 -9.39 15.05
CA MET A 1 4.51 -8.46 14.10
C MET A 1 3.65 -7.22 14.01
N ARG A 2 4.29 -6.07 14.12
CA ARG A 2 3.70 -4.76 13.92
C ARG A 2 3.76 -4.41 12.44
N ILE A 3 2.62 -4.28 11.79
CA ILE A 3 2.52 -4.16 10.34
C ILE A 3 1.99 -2.79 9.97
N ILE A 4 2.65 -2.14 9.01
CA ILE A 4 2.11 -0.97 8.32
C ILE A 4 1.46 -1.46 7.03
N PHE A 5 0.24 -1.00 6.73
CA PHE A 5 -0.39 -1.23 5.44
C PHE A 5 -0.41 0.07 4.63
N ALA A 6 0.11 0.07 3.40
CA ALA A 6 0.12 1.22 2.52
C ALA A 6 -0.66 0.94 1.24
N GLY A 7 -1.75 1.65 1.01
CA GLY A 7 -2.56 1.47 -0.19
C GLY A 7 -3.65 2.50 -0.34
N THR A 8 -4.22 2.62 -1.55
CA THR A 8 -5.18 3.68 -1.88
C THR A 8 -6.52 3.17 -2.46
N PRO A 9 -6.55 2.44 -3.59
CA PRO A 9 -7.79 2.10 -4.27
C PRO A 9 -8.53 0.92 -3.63
N ASP A 10 -9.72 0.60 -4.14
CA ASP A 10 -10.53 -0.55 -3.69
C ASP A 10 -9.74 -1.87 -3.72
N PHE A 11 -8.89 -2.07 -4.74
CA PHE A 11 -7.98 -3.23 -4.80
C PHE A 11 -7.14 -3.38 -3.53
N ALA A 12 -6.60 -2.27 -3.00
CA ALA A 12 -5.85 -2.28 -1.76
C ALA A 12 -6.76 -2.46 -0.52
N ALA A 13 -7.95 -1.86 -0.53
CA ALA A 13 -8.90 -2.01 0.56
C ALA A 13 -9.36 -3.47 0.75
N THR A 14 -9.56 -4.22 -0.34
CA THR A 14 -9.84 -5.66 -0.27
C THR A 14 -8.70 -6.42 0.41
N ASN A 15 -7.44 -6.12 0.08
CA ASN A 15 -6.29 -6.74 0.72
C ASN A 15 -6.22 -6.41 2.22
N LEU A 16 -6.46 -5.15 2.60
CA LEU A 16 -6.52 -4.75 4.02
C LEU A 16 -7.65 -5.47 4.76
N GLN A 17 -8.84 -5.56 4.18
CA GLN A 17 -9.98 -6.27 4.78
C GLN A 17 -9.65 -7.74 5.01
N THR A 18 -9.09 -8.43 4.01
CA THR A 18 -8.68 -9.83 4.14
C THR A 18 -7.64 -10.01 5.24
N LEU A 19 -6.67 -9.10 5.35
CA LEU A 19 -5.71 -9.11 6.46
C LEU A 19 -6.44 -8.98 7.80
N LEU A 20 -7.29 -7.98 7.98
CA LEU A 20 -8.01 -7.77 9.25
C LEU A 20 -8.89 -8.96 9.66
N GLU A 21 -9.48 -9.67 8.70
CA GLU A 21 -10.35 -10.82 8.95
C GLU A 21 -9.60 -12.13 9.26
N ASN A 22 -8.43 -12.33 8.65
CA ASN A 22 -7.72 -13.62 8.68
C ASN A 22 -6.40 -13.57 9.47
N MET A 23 -6.04 -12.40 10.01
CA MET A 23 -4.80 -12.20 10.74
C MET A 23 -4.85 -12.92 12.10
N ARG A 24 -3.79 -13.69 12.38
CA ARG A 24 -3.59 -14.33 13.68
C ARG A 24 -3.20 -13.28 14.72
N ASN A 25 -3.53 -13.53 16.00
CA ASN A 25 -3.27 -12.65 17.14
C ASN A 25 -1.79 -12.23 17.32
N GLU A 26 -0.86 -12.92 16.67
CA GLU A 26 0.55 -12.60 16.67
C GLU A 26 0.89 -11.41 15.75
N HIS A 27 -0.03 -10.91 14.95
CA HIS A 27 0.17 -9.78 14.03
C HIS A 27 -0.87 -8.69 14.26
N GLU A 28 -0.50 -7.44 13.96
CA GLU A 28 -1.36 -6.29 14.13
C GLU A 28 -1.08 -5.25 13.03
N ILE A 29 -2.14 -4.70 12.42
CA ILE A 29 -2.02 -3.51 11.56
C ILE A 29 -1.99 -2.28 12.47
N ILE A 30 -0.80 -1.75 12.73
CA ILE A 30 -0.60 -0.64 13.67
C ILE A 30 -0.81 0.73 13.02
N ALA A 31 -0.75 0.81 11.69
CA ALA A 31 -0.91 2.04 10.93
C ALA A 31 -1.31 1.75 9.48
N VAL A 32 -2.09 2.67 8.92
CA VAL A 32 -2.46 2.67 7.51
C VAL A 32 -1.95 3.93 6.83
N TYR A 33 -1.22 3.77 5.73
CA TYR A 33 -0.79 4.85 4.86
C TYR A 33 -1.63 4.85 3.58
N THR A 34 -2.13 6.01 3.20
CA THR A 34 -2.90 6.19 1.95
C THR A 34 -2.64 7.56 1.34
N GLN A 35 -2.98 7.76 0.07
CA GLN A 35 -2.89 9.08 -0.56
C GLN A 35 -3.78 10.09 0.18
N PRO A 36 -3.42 11.39 0.21
CA PRO A 36 -4.31 12.47 0.60
C PRO A 36 -5.65 12.40 -0.15
N ASP A 37 -6.72 12.83 0.50
CA ASP A 37 -8.05 12.85 -0.11
C ASP A 37 -8.02 13.70 -1.38
N ARG A 38 -8.57 13.18 -2.48
CA ARG A 38 -8.59 13.86 -3.78
C ARG A 38 -10.02 14.11 -4.25
N PRO A 39 -10.27 15.21 -4.99
CA PRO A 39 -11.55 15.45 -5.63
C PRO A 39 -11.90 14.32 -6.61
N ALA A 40 -13.07 13.70 -6.46
CA ALA A 40 -13.52 12.58 -7.30
C ALA A 40 -14.98 12.73 -7.76
N GLY A 41 -15.32 12.04 -8.85
CA GLY A 41 -16.69 11.99 -9.40
C GLY A 41 -17.21 13.30 -9.96
N ARG A 42 -18.50 13.30 -10.34
CA ARG A 42 -19.19 14.51 -10.81
C ARG A 42 -19.37 15.48 -9.63
N GLY A 43 -18.92 16.72 -9.79
CA GLY A 43 -18.94 17.74 -8.74
C GLY A 43 -17.67 17.81 -7.87
N ARG A 44 -16.68 16.94 -8.11
CA ARG A 44 -15.31 17.02 -7.55
C ARG A 44 -15.28 17.26 -6.03
N LYS A 45 -16.18 16.62 -5.28
CA LYS A 45 -16.10 16.64 -3.80
C LYS A 45 -14.89 15.84 -3.35
N LEU A 46 -14.24 16.27 -2.27
CA LEU A 46 -13.20 15.50 -1.61
C LEU A 46 -13.79 14.18 -1.15
N LYS A 47 -13.23 13.06 -1.63
CA LYS A 47 -13.60 11.74 -1.20
C LYS A 47 -12.38 11.07 -0.55
N PRO A 48 -12.53 10.47 0.65
CA PRO A 48 -11.49 9.64 1.21
C PRO A 48 -11.22 8.44 0.31
N SER A 49 -9.99 7.91 0.38
CA SER A 49 -9.65 6.66 -0.29
C SER A 49 -10.41 5.48 0.31
N ALA A 50 -10.60 4.40 -0.46
CA ALA A 50 -11.25 3.19 0.03
C ALA A 50 -10.50 2.59 1.25
N VAL A 51 -9.16 2.64 1.21
CA VAL A 51 -8.30 2.20 2.33
C VAL A 51 -8.49 3.08 3.57
N LYS A 52 -8.62 4.41 3.41
CA LYS A 52 -8.90 5.33 4.52
C LYS A 52 -10.24 5.04 5.18
N GLU A 53 -11.30 4.91 4.38
CA GLU A 53 -12.64 4.60 4.88
C GLU A 53 -12.63 3.32 5.73
N LEU A 54 -11.95 2.28 5.23
CA LEU A 54 -11.82 1.01 5.91
C LEU A 54 -11.01 1.08 7.21
N ALA A 55 -9.88 1.78 7.19
CA ALA A 55 -9.02 1.96 8.37
C ALA A 55 -9.75 2.70 9.50
N LEU A 56 -10.45 3.79 9.16
CA LEU A 56 -11.25 4.56 10.12
C LEU A 56 -12.35 3.72 10.76
N LYS A 57 -13.03 2.86 9.97
CA LYS A 57 -14.05 1.94 10.49
C LYS A 57 -13.51 0.97 11.54
N HIS A 58 -12.24 0.59 11.43
CA HIS A 58 -11.57 -0.33 12.36
C HIS A 58 -10.75 0.40 13.44
N GLY A 59 -10.80 1.73 13.51
CA GLY A 59 -10.07 2.52 14.49
C GLY A 59 -8.55 2.50 14.30
N ILE A 60 -8.05 2.21 13.10
CA ILE A 60 -6.62 2.12 12.81
C ILE A 60 -6.10 3.53 12.48
N PRO A 61 -4.95 3.96 13.05
CA PRO A 61 -4.33 5.25 12.71
C PRO A 61 -4.06 5.39 11.21
N VAL A 62 -4.45 6.54 10.63
CA VAL A 62 -4.27 6.83 9.20
C VAL A 62 -3.26 7.96 8.99
N PHE A 63 -2.31 7.74 8.09
CA PHE A 63 -1.29 8.68 7.67
C PHE A 63 -1.47 9.00 6.17
N GLN A 64 -1.44 10.28 5.82
CA GLN A 64 -1.64 10.76 4.45
C GLN A 64 -0.53 11.74 4.01
N PRO A 65 0.74 11.32 4.04
CA PRO A 65 1.82 12.18 3.58
C PRO A 65 1.66 12.47 2.09
N ILE A 66 2.08 13.67 1.66
CA ILE A 66 2.08 14.03 0.23
C ILE A 66 3.24 13.31 -0.48
N ASN A 67 4.33 13.05 0.24
CA ASN A 67 5.51 12.32 -0.21
C ASN A 67 6.22 11.69 0.99
N LEU A 68 7.13 10.74 0.77
CA LEU A 68 7.90 10.09 1.84
C LEU A 68 9.36 10.60 1.95
N LYS A 69 9.63 11.79 1.43
CA LYS A 69 10.97 12.41 1.45
C LYS A 69 11.13 13.38 2.62
N ASP A 70 10.03 13.86 3.19
CA ASP A 70 10.06 14.79 4.32
C ASP A 70 10.59 14.09 5.59
N ALA A 71 11.50 14.75 6.30
CA ALA A 71 12.12 14.21 7.50
C ALA A 71 11.10 13.99 8.63
N GLN A 72 10.07 14.83 8.72
CA GLN A 72 9.00 14.67 9.71
C GLN A 72 8.17 13.42 9.43
N ASP A 73 7.77 13.20 8.18
CA ASP A 73 7.01 12.01 7.77
C ASP A 73 7.82 10.72 7.96
N GLN A 74 9.13 10.77 7.66
CA GLN A 74 10.06 9.67 7.91
C GLN A 74 10.23 9.38 9.39
N GLN A 75 10.36 10.41 10.24
CA GLN A 75 10.48 10.23 11.68
C GLN A 75 9.23 9.56 12.25
N ILE A 76 8.04 10.03 11.85
CA ILE A 76 6.76 9.42 12.24
C ILE A 76 6.74 7.94 11.85
N LEU A 77 7.11 7.60 10.62
CA LEU A 77 7.13 6.21 10.15
C LEU A 77 8.11 5.36 10.97
N ASN A 78 9.31 5.88 11.23
CA ASN A 78 10.34 5.18 12.00
C ASN A 78 9.90 4.95 13.46
N ASP A 79 9.21 5.91 14.07
CA ASP A 79 8.72 5.82 15.46
C ASP A 79 7.62 4.76 15.63
N LEU A 80 6.93 4.39 14.55
CA LEU A 80 6.01 3.26 14.54
C LEU A 80 6.75 1.93 14.82
N LYS A 81 8.07 1.84 14.59
CA LYS A 81 8.90 0.65 14.85
C LYS A 81 8.24 -0.63 14.32
N ALA A 82 7.87 -0.58 13.04
CA ALA A 82 7.19 -1.68 12.36
C ALA A 82 8.14 -2.84 12.09
N ASP A 83 7.60 -4.05 12.06
CA ASP A 83 8.30 -5.23 11.58
C ASP A 83 8.25 -5.32 10.06
N LEU A 84 7.13 -4.96 9.44
CA LEU A 84 6.91 -5.11 8.00
C LEU A 84 6.00 -4.00 7.48
N MET A 85 6.25 -3.53 6.27
CA MET A 85 5.32 -2.69 5.52
C MET A 85 4.77 -3.44 4.31
N ILE A 86 3.45 -3.60 4.24
CA ILE A 86 2.75 -4.21 3.11
C ILE A 86 2.23 -3.08 2.21
N VAL A 87 2.70 -3.03 0.98
CA VAL A 87 2.37 -1.99 0.00
C VAL A 87 1.47 -2.58 -1.07
N VAL A 88 0.31 -1.98 -1.31
CA VAL A 88 -0.67 -2.41 -2.33
C VAL A 88 -1.23 -1.18 -3.04
N ALA A 89 -0.85 -0.98 -4.30
CA ALA A 89 -1.36 0.14 -5.12
C ALA A 89 -1.34 1.51 -4.39
N TYR A 90 -0.24 1.84 -3.70
CA TYR A 90 -0.15 3.02 -2.84
C TYR A 90 0.01 4.34 -3.63
N GLY A 91 0.83 4.32 -4.68
CA GLY A 91 1.01 5.46 -5.59
C GLY A 91 2.04 6.51 -5.16
N LEU A 92 2.68 6.36 -3.99
CA LEU A 92 3.92 7.08 -3.67
C LEU A 92 5.12 6.17 -3.86
N LEU A 93 6.23 6.77 -4.29
CA LEU A 93 7.53 6.11 -4.31
C LEU A 93 8.09 6.05 -2.89
N LEU A 94 8.54 4.87 -2.48
CA LEU A 94 9.24 4.68 -1.20
C LEU A 94 10.73 4.91 -1.45
N PRO A 95 11.35 5.95 -0.85
CA PRO A 95 12.80 6.10 -0.90
C PRO A 95 13.49 5.01 -0.06
N GLN A 96 14.77 4.75 -0.34
CA GLN A 96 15.54 3.70 0.33
C GLN A 96 15.45 3.78 1.86
N VAL A 97 15.55 4.98 2.43
CA VAL A 97 15.44 5.20 3.88
C VAL A 97 14.13 4.68 4.47
N VAL A 98 13.02 4.72 3.73
CA VAL A 98 11.73 4.14 4.17
C VAL A 98 11.69 2.64 3.96
N LEU A 99 12.32 2.12 2.90
CA LEU A 99 12.43 0.67 2.68
C LEU A 99 13.19 -0.01 3.82
N ASP A 100 14.16 0.69 4.43
CA ASP A 100 15.02 0.18 5.50
C ASP A 100 14.43 0.33 6.92
N MET A 101 13.34 1.11 7.09
CA MET A 101 12.76 1.39 8.41
C MET A 101 12.08 0.18 9.04
N PRO A 102 11.19 -0.57 8.35
CA PRO A 102 10.65 -1.80 8.91
C PRO A 102 11.73 -2.87 9.02
N ARG A 103 11.74 -3.64 10.11
CA ARG A 103 12.77 -4.68 10.37
C ARG A 103 12.92 -5.72 9.24
N LEU A 104 11.83 -6.06 8.55
CA LEU A 104 11.77 -6.99 7.42
C LEU A 104 11.60 -6.26 6.07
N GLY A 105 11.72 -4.94 6.08
CA GLY A 105 11.52 -4.07 4.93
C GLY A 105 10.07 -3.99 4.45
N CYS A 106 9.94 -3.76 3.14
CA CYS A 106 8.65 -3.54 2.49
C CYS A 106 8.38 -4.63 1.45
N ILE A 107 7.18 -5.19 1.46
CA ILE A 107 6.70 -6.08 0.40
C ILE A 107 5.60 -5.41 -0.42
N ASN A 108 5.56 -5.69 -1.72
CA ASN A 108 4.52 -5.20 -2.61
C ASN A 108 3.66 -6.35 -3.15
N VAL A 109 2.35 -6.13 -3.16
CA VAL A 109 1.38 -6.96 -3.90
C VAL A 109 1.25 -6.38 -5.31
N HIS A 110 1.94 -6.99 -6.27
CA HIS A 110 1.96 -6.55 -7.67
C HIS A 110 0.98 -7.38 -8.51
N ALA A 111 0.08 -6.72 -9.24
CA ALA A 111 -1.01 -7.38 -9.96
C ALA A 111 -0.61 -7.92 -11.36
N SER A 112 0.56 -8.57 -11.43
CA SER A 112 0.97 -9.43 -12.55
C SER A 112 1.86 -10.58 -12.08
N LEU A 113 2.11 -11.52 -13.00
CA LEU A 113 3.19 -12.50 -12.87
C LEU A 113 4.52 -11.86 -13.29
N LEU A 114 5.29 -11.40 -12.31
CA LEU A 114 6.60 -10.80 -12.56
C LEU A 114 7.58 -11.83 -13.18
N PRO A 115 8.55 -11.38 -14.00
CA PRO A 115 8.93 -9.99 -14.28
C PRO A 115 8.05 -9.27 -15.32
N ARG A 116 7.02 -9.93 -15.86
CA ARG A 116 6.13 -9.33 -16.88
C ARG A 116 5.23 -8.26 -16.25
N TRP A 117 5.01 -7.17 -16.98
CA TRP A 117 4.15 -6.04 -16.59
C TRP A 117 4.55 -5.32 -15.29
N ARG A 118 5.84 -5.04 -15.09
CA ARG A 118 6.24 -4.02 -14.11
C ARG A 118 5.55 -2.68 -14.41
N GLY A 119 5.31 -1.89 -13.36
CA GLY A 119 4.74 -0.55 -13.47
C GLY A 119 3.25 -0.46 -13.13
N ALA A 120 2.60 0.61 -13.61
CA ALA A 120 1.40 1.13 -12.96
C ALA A 120 0.06 0.46 -13.36
N ALA A 121 0.00 -0.26 -14.48
CA ALA A 121 -1.28 -0.77 -15.02
C ALA A 121 -1.20 -2.24 -15.51
N PRO A 122 -0.68 -3.18 -14.70
CA PRO A 122 -0.42 -4.54 -15.15
C PRO A 122 -1.66 -5.30 -15.64
N ILE A 123 -2.80 -5.12 -14.97
CA ILE A 123 -4.07 -5.80 -15.29
C ILE A 123 -4.54 -5.42 -16.70
N GLN A 124 -4.64 -4.12 -16.98
CA GLN A 124 -5.11 -3.61 -18.27
C GLN A 124 -4.16 -3.99 -19.40
N ARG A 125 -2.85 -3.99 -19.13
CA ARG A 125 -1.83 -4.30 -20.13
C ARG A 125 -1.81 -5.78 -20.50
N ALA A 126 -1.94 -6.69 -19.53
CA ALA A 126 -2.08 -8.12 -19.79
C ALA A 126 -3.30 -8.42 -20.67
N LEU A 127 -4.44 -7.80 -20.36
CA LEU A 127 -5.66 -7.96 -21.15
C LEU A 127 -5.49 -7.44 -22.58
N LEU A 128 -4.95 -6.22 -22.74
CA LEU A 128 -4.75 -5.61 -24.06
C LEU A 128 -3.80 -6.40 -24.95
N ALA A 129 -2.78 -7.04 -24.36
CA ALA A 129 -1.82 -7.86 -25.08
C ALA A 129 -2.36 -9.26 -25.44
N GLY A 130 -3.54 -9.63 -24.96
CA GLY A 130 -4.10 -10.96 -25.17
C GLY A 130 -3.35 -12.05 -24.38
N ASP A 131 -2.80 -11.73 -23.21
CA ASP A 131 -2.12 -12.72 -22.38
C ASP A 131 -3.11 -13.82 -21.95
N ALA A 132 -2.75 -15.08 -22.17
CA ALA A 132 -3.58 -16.23 -21.80
C ALA A 132 -3.74 -16.39 -20.28
N ALA A 133 -2.82 -15.83 -19.50
CA ALA A 133 -2.85 -15.83 -18.04
C ALA A 133 -2.19 -14.57 -17.48
N THR A 134 -2.66 -14.15 -16.31
CA THR A 134 -2.02 -13.16 -15.44
C THR A 134 -2.17 -13.61 -13.99
N GLY A 135 -1.75 -12.81 -13.02
CA GLY A 135 -1.81 -13.20 -11.62
C GLY A 135 -1.30 -12.12 -10.70
N VAL A 136 -0.82 -12.54 -9.52
CA VAL A 136 -0.28 -11.66 -8.49
C VAL A 136 1.10 -12.17 -8.09
N THR A 137 2.02 -11.25 -7.86
CA THR A 137 3.34 -11.53 -7.28
C THR A 137 3.48 -10.75 -5.97
N LEU A 138 3.92 -11.44 -4.91
CA LEU A 138 4.47 -10.80 -3.72
C LEU A 138 5.96 -10.59 -3.95
N MET A 139 6.43 -9.36 -3.87
CA MET A 139 7.85 -9.05 -4.05
C MET A 139 8.39 -8.24 -2.89
N GLN A 140 9.63 -8.54 -2.48
CA GLN A 140 10.39 -7.62 -1.66
C GLN A 140 10.69 -6.37 -2.51
N MET A 141 10.42 -5.19 -1.97
CA MET A 141 10.72 -3.93 -2.64
C MET A 141 12.20 -3.60 -2.50
N ASP A 142 12.78 -3.03 -3.54
CA ASP A 142 14.16 -2.54 -3.60
C ASP A 142 14.17 -1.09 -4.12
N ALA A 143 15.30 -0.38 -4.00
CA ALA A 143 15.44 0.94 -4.58
C ALA A 143 15.22 0.89 -6.10
N GLY A 144 14.15 1.54 -6.56
CA GLY A 144 13.78 1.58 -7.97
C GLY A 144 12.38 1.00 -8.19
N LEU A 145 12.18 0.46 -9.38
CA LEU A 145 10.88 0.00 -9.87
C LEU A 145 10.79 -1.54 -9.93
#